data_AF-A0A0C2CVU2-F1
#
_entry.id   AF-A0A0C2CVU2-F1
#
_cell.length_a   1.000
_cell.length_b   1.000
_cell.length_c   1.000
_cell.angle_alpha   90.00
_cell.angle_beta   90.00
_cell.angle_gamma   90.00
#
_symmetry.space_group_name_H-M   'P 1'
#
loop_
_entity.id
_entity.type
_entity.pdbx_description
1 polymer ?
#
loop_
_entity_poly.entity_id
_entity_poly.type
_entity_poly.pdbx_seq_one_letter_code
_entity_poly.pdbx_strand_id
1 'polypeptide(L)'
;MERRLLLSLSLAALACSPGGIGASGEDLGDDGSTSGGDSATSETDTSETDDGCGPTNVADPQAEIDQAIADLDVIVAANLAWFAEAREQGLDSQGNPYAPHRCPHPDGVSSGEAGPTPVISLDCNDAPDGRCAPWHGDWMEIPEQPGYYDGRLWFLNAMWFAAGFAKTEAHAFHYNLIVDNQPDEFGDCTFTVSAQADLDADFVFSTYERRGHIDNDGVQLEALFIDKPCE
;
A
#
# COMPACT_ATOMS: atom_id res chain seq x y z
N MET A 1 10.89 -13.67 -46.32
CA MET A 1 10.71 -12.31 -45.78
C MET A 1 10.45 -12.46 -44.30
N GLU A 2 11.52 -12.41 -43.50
CA GLU A 2 11.47 -12.55 -42.04
C GLU A 2 11.08 -11.20 -41.42
N ARG A 3 10.05 -11.17 -40.58
CA ARG A 3 9.71 -10.02 -39.73
C ARG A 3 10.18 -10.34 -38.31
N ARG A 4 11.24 -9.67 -37.86
CA ARG A 4 11.67 -9.62 -36.46
C ARG A 4 10.72 -8.68 -35.70
N LEU A 5 10.02 -9.20 -34.69
CA LEU A 5 9.40 -8.40 -33.64
C LEU A 5 10.52 -7.92 -32.69
N LEU A 6 10.63 -6.62 -32.48
CA LEU A 6 11.41 -6.02 -31.40
C LEU A 6 10.41 -5.66 -30.29
N LEU A 7 10.42 -6.43 -29.20
CA LEU A 7 9.86 -5.99 -27.92
C LEU A 7 10.80 -4.94 -27.35
N SER A 8 10.31 -3.73 -27.14
CA SER A 8 11.00 -2.69 -26.37
C SER A 8 10.39 -2.67 -24.97
N LEU A 9 11.07 -3.31 -24.01
CA LEU A 9 10.85 -3.06 -22.59
C LEU A 9 11.53 -1.71 -22.26
N SER A 10 10.75 -0.69 -21.92
CA SER A 10 11.29 0.49 -21.23
C SER A 10 11.14 0.28 -19.73
N LEU A 11 12.26 -0.09 -19.09
CA LEU A 11 12.44 -0.03 -17.65
C LEU A 11 12.80 1.44 -17.30
N ALA A 12 11.86 2.19 -16.72
CA ALA A 12 12.16 3.50 -16.16
C ALA A 12 12.70 3.32 -14.74
N ALA A 13 14.03 3.37 -14.59
CA ALA A 13 14.68 3.48 -13.29
C ALA A 13 14.68 4.95 -12.84
N LEU A 14 13.97 5.26 -11.75
CA LEU A 14 14.14 6.51 -11.03
C LEU A 14 15.44 6.43 -10.20
N ALA A 15 16.50 7.08 -10.68
CA ALA A 15 17.71 7.32 -9.91
C ALA A 15 17.68 8.76 -9.35
N CYS A 16 17.60 8.90 -8.02
CA CYS A 16 17.94 10.13 -7.32
C CYS A 16 19.44 10.41 -7.50
N SER A 17 19.77 11.63 -7.94
CA SER A 17 21.15 12.11 -8.05
C SER A 17 21.39 13.22 -7.00
N PRO A 18 22.44 13.15 -6.15
CA PRO A 18 22.76 14.20 -5.22
C PRO A 18 23.55 15.31 -5.91
N GLY A 19 22.96 16.51 -5.99
CA GLY A 19 23.62 17.70 -6.49
C GLY A 19 24.54 18.32 -5.42
N GLY A 20 25.85 18.21 -5.62
CA GLY A 20 26.86 19.01 -4.93
C GLY A 20 27.62 19.88 -5.93
N ILE A 21 27.59 21.20 -5.75
CA ILE A 21 28.58 22.14 -6.30
C ILE A 21 28.79 23.23 -5.25
N GLY A 22 30.02 23.34 -4.74
CA GLY A 22 30.48 24.48 -3.96
C GLY A 22 31.13 25.54 -4.84
N ALA A 23 31.12 26.79 -4.37
CA ALA A 23 32.16 27.77 -4.67
C ALA A 23 32.20 28.86 -3.58
N SER A 24 33.43 29.26 -3.32
CA SER A 24 34.03 30.11 -2.31
C SER A 24 33.73 31.62 -2.39
N GLY A 25 33.89 32.32 -1.25
CA GLY A 25 34.35 33.72 -1.22
C GLY A 25 33.89 34.55 -0.02
N GLU A 26 34.79 34.79 0.95
CA GLU A 26 35.17 36.07 1.62
C GLU A 26 34.02 37.04 2.02
N ASP A 27 33.89 37.65 3.20
CA ASP A 27 34.84 38.38 4.04
C ASP A 27 34.11 38.91 5.33
N LEU A 28 34.90 39.47 6.25
CA LEU A 28 34.78 39.86 7.67
C LEU A 28 33.60 40.72 8.20
N GLY A 29 33.38 40.58 9.53
CA GLY A 29 32.74 41.55 10.45
C GLY A 29 32.03 40.85 11.63
N ASP A 30 32.70 40.55 12.76
CA ASP A 30 32.86 41.40 13.96
C ASP A 30 31.59 42.08 14.47
N ASP A 31 31.05 41.57 15.60
CA ASP A 31 30.83 42.28 16.87
C ASP A 31 29.53 41.88 17.63
N GLY A 32 29.60 41.93 18.96
CA GLY A 32 28.40 42.12 19.79
C GLY A 32 27.96 40.98 20.70
N SER A 33 28.41 41.05 21.95
CA SER A 33 27.85 40.36 23.13
C SER A 33 26.33 40.47 23.27
N THR A 34 25.66 39.46 23.84
CA THR A 34 24.79 39.60 25.04
C THR A 34 24.28 38.24 25.55
N SER A 35 24.65 37.95 26.81
CA SER A 35 23.82 37.45 27.92
C SER A 35 22.54 36.68 27.57
N GLY A 36 22.40 35.42 27.95
CA GLY A 36 22.09 35.08 29.35
C GLY A 36 20.57 35.06 29.54
N GLY A 37 19.97 33.88 29.41
CA GLY A 37 18.53 33.67 29.57
C GLY A 37 18.25 32.20 29.85
N ASP A 38 18.28 31.85 31.13
CA ASP A 38 17.79 30.58 31.67
C ASP A 38 16.34 30.38 31.20
N SER A 39 16.14 29.48 30.23
CA SER A 39 14.81 29.00 29.87
C SER A 39 14.54 27.72 30.65
N ALA A 40 13.68 27.90 31.65
CA ALA A 40 13.14 26.84 32.48
C ALA A 40 12.64 25.67 31.62
N THR A 41 13.08 24.49 32.02
CA THR A 41 12.53 23.19 31.69
C THR A 41 11.02 23.20 31.91
N SER A 42 10.26 23.27 30.82
CA SER A 42 8.87 22.80 30.79
C SER A 42 8.91 21.36 30.35
N GLU A 43 9.07 20.45 31.32
CA GLU A 43 8.76 19.04 31.14
C GLU A 43 7.25 18.98 30.93
N THR A 44 6.84 19.07 29.66
CA THR A 44 5.48 18.73 29.25
C THR A 44 5.36 17.24 29.48
N ASP A 45 4.75 16.92 30.62
CA ASP A 45 4.25 15.60 30.99
C ASP A 45 3.24 15.20 29.91
N THR A 46 3.75 14.63 28.81
CA THR A 46 2.96 13.85 27.88
C THR A 46 2.59 12.60 28.64
N SER A 47 1.49 12.68 29.38
CA SER A 47 0.77 11.50 29.83
C SER A 47 0.40 10.73 28.57
N GLU A 48 1.27 9.80 28.20
CA GLU A 48 0.98 8.70 27.30
C GLU A 48 -0.28 8.08 27.86
N THR A 49 -1.43 8.36 27.24
CA THR A 49 -2.56 7.45 27.36
C THR A 49 -2.04 6.19 26.72
N ASP A 50 -1.54 5.30 27.58
CA ASP A 50 -1.30 3.90 27.32
C ASP A 50 -2.66 3.27 26.98
N ASP A 51 -3.18 3.66 25.83
CA ASP A 51 -4.19 2.94 25.06
C ASP A 51 -3.50 1.78 24.31
N GLY A 52 -2.31 1.37 24.79
CA GLY A 52 -1.44 0.39 24.19
C GLY A 52 -2.18 -0.92 24.01
N CYS A 53 -2.05 -1.46 22.80
CA CYS A 53 -2.44 -2.82 22.48
C CYS A 53 -2.01 -3.76 23.62
N GLY A 54 -2.89 -4.70 23.98
CA GLY A 54 -2.61 -5.70 25.02
C GLY A 54 -1.38 -6.55 24.70
N PRO A 55 -1.06 -7.58 25.51
CA PRO A 55 0.04 -8.47 25.20
C PRO A 55 -0.19 -9.15 23.84
N THR A 56 0.58 -8.76 22.84
CA THR A 56 0.56 -9.28 21.46
C THR A 56 1.75 -10.21 21.20
N ASN A 57 1.66 -11.00 20.13
CA ASN A 57 2.80 -11.81 19.68
C ASN A 57 3.79 -11.03 18.82
N VAL A 58 3.38 -9.85 18.33
CA VAL A 58 4.27 -8.88 17.70
C VAL A 58 4.92 -7.96 18.74
N ALA A 59 6.21 -7.66 18.55
CA ALA A 59 7.00 -6.89 19.51
C ALA A 59 6.57 -5.43 19.67
N ASP A 60 5.93 -4.87 18.65
CA ASP A 60 5.41 -3.50 18.62
C ASP A 60 4.17 -3.46 17.71
N PRO A 61 2.97 -3.74 18.26
CA PRO A 61 1.72 -3.70 17.50
C PRO A 61 1.45 -2.37 16.82
N GLN A 62 1.80 -1.27 17.49
CA GLN A 62 1.50 0.05 16.98
C GLN A 62 2.34 0.33 15.73
N ALA A 63 3.62 -0.06 15.73
CA ALA A 63 4.45 0.03 14.53
C ALA A 63 3.92 -0.82 13.37
N GLU A 64 3.36 -2.01 13.66
CA GLU A 64 2.73 -2.83 12.62
C GLU A 64 1.46 -2.20 12.04
N ILE A 65 0.62 -1.63 12.91
CA ILE A 65 -0.60 -0.91 12.53
C ILE A 65 -0.24 0.31 11.68
N ASP A 66 0.73 1.10 12.10
CA ASP A 66 1.21 2.28 11.38
C ASP A 66 1.74 1.88 9.99
N GLN A 67 2.50 0.77 9.91
CA GLN A 67 2.97 0.25 8.63
C GLN A 67 1.82 -0.24 7.74
N ALA A 68 0.80 -0.89 8.29
CA ALA A 68 -0.37 -1.32 7.53
C ALA A 68 -1.15 -0.14 6.97
N ILE A 69 -1.35 0.92 7.76
CA ILE A 69 -2.01 2.16 7.31
C ILE A 69 -1.20 2.82 6.19
N ALA A 70 0.13 2.88 6.33
CA ALA A 70 1.01 3.39 5.27
C ALA A 70 0.92 2.55 3.98
N ASP A 71 0.86 1.22 4.11
CA ASP A 71 0.68 0.30 2.98
C ASP A 71 -0.67 0.51 2.29
N LEU A 72 -1.76 0.71 3.04
CA LEU A 72 -3.08 1.06 2.49
C LEU A 72 -3.02 2.36 1.69
N ASP A 73 -2.37 3.39 2.22
CA ASP A 73 -2.23 4.68 1.54
C ASP A 73 -1.40 4.56 0.24
N VAL A 74 -0.39 3.68 0.19
CA VAL A 74 0.34 3.33 -1.04
C VAL A 74 -0.58 2.68 -2.07
N ILE A 75 -1.38 1.70 -1.66
CA ILE A 75 -2.32 1.02 -2.56
C ILE A 75 -3.37 2.00 -3.09
N VAL A 76 -3.92 2.87 -2.23
CA VAL A 76 -4.85 3.94 -2.65
C VAL A 76 -4.21 4.85 -3.68
N ALA A 77 -2.99 5.34 -3.42
CA ALA A 77 -2.27 6.20 -4.36
C ALA A 77 -2.05 5.52 -5.72
N ALA A 78 -1.75 4.22 -5.73
CA ALA A 78 -1.59 3.47 -6.96
C ALA A 78 -2.92 3.29 -7.73
N ASN A 79 -4.03 3.04 -7.05
CA ASN A 79 -5.37 3.00 -7.67
C ASN A 79 -5.72 4.34 -8.32
N LEU A 80 -5.43 5.44 -7.64
CA LEU A 80 -5.63 6.80 -8.16
C LEU A 80 -4.75 7.07 -9.39
N ALA A 81 -3.48 6.66 -9.34
CA ALA A 81 -2.56 6.81 -10.46
C ALA A 81 -3.00 5.98 -11.69
N TRP A 82 -3.46 4.75 -11.46
CA TRP A 82 -4.01 3.91 -12.53
C TRP A 82 -5.24 4.53 -13.17
N PHE A 83 -6.17 5.04 -12.36
CA PHE A 83 -7.36 5.72 -12.86
C PHE A 83 -6.97 6.93 -13.72
N ALA A 84 -6.02 7.76 -13.25
CA ALA A 84 -5.58 8.96 -13.96
C ALA A 84 -4.80 8.69 -15.26
N GLU A 85 -4.32 7.47 -15.51
CA GLU A 85 -3.59 7.11 -16.72
C GLU A 85 -4.50 7.21 -17.95
N ALA A 86 -4.15 8.09 -18.89
CA ALA A 86 -4.87 8.22 -20.15
C ALA A 86 -4.68 6.95 -21.01
N ARG A 87 -5.75 6.16 -21.16
CA ARG A 87 -5.77 5.00 -22.06
C ARG A 87 -6.36 5.39 -23.41
N GLU A 88 -5.86 4.80 -24.51
CA GLU A 88 -6.45 5.03 -25.84
C GLU A 88 -7.95 4.71 -25.79
N GLN A 89 -8.78 5.68 -26.15
CA GLN A 89 -10.23 5.57 -26.06
C GLN A 89 -10.73 4.48 -27.02
N GLY A 90 -11.28 3.41 -26.46
CA GLY A 90 -12.22 2.56 -27.20
C GLY A 90 -13.58 3.26 -27.34
N LEU A 91 -14.45 2.69 -28.18
CA LEU A 91 -15.85 3.08 -28.22
C LEU A 91 -16.69 2.09 -27.40
N ASP A 92 -17.71 2.59 -26.72
CA ASP A 92 -18.75 1.76 -26.11
C ASP A 92 -19.58 1.01 -27.19
N SER A 93 -20.51 0.18 -26.74
CA SER A 93 -21.41 -0.57 -27.63
C SER A 93 -22.29 0.33 -28.52
N GLN A 94 -22.34 1.63 -28.23
CA GLN A 94 -23.14 2.65 -28.91
C GLN A 94 -22.29 3.56 -29.80
N GLY A 95 -20.96 3.39 -29.83
CA GLY A 95 -20.04 4.18 -30.64
C GLY A 95 -19.56 5.46 -29.98
N ASN A 96 -19.83 5.68 -28.69
CA ASN A 96 -19.33 6.83 -27.94
C ASN A 96 -17.93 6.51 -27.40
N PRO A 97 -17.00 7.48 -27.35
CA PRO A 97 -15.72 7.26 -26.68
C PRO A 97 -15.97 6.90 -25.21
N TYR A 98 -15.31 5.84 -24.72
CA TYR A 98 -15.27 5.57 -23.30
C TYR A 98 -14.69 6.78 -22.56
N ALA A 99 -15.13 7.00 -21.31
CA ALA A 99 -14.40 7.90 -20.44
C ALA A 99 -12.92 7.47 -20.41
N PRO A 100 -11.98 8.43 -20.39
CA PRO A 100 -10.55 8.13 -20.54
C PRO A 100 -9.97 7.27 -19.41
N HIS A 101 -10.72 7.07 -18.33
CA HIS A 101 -10.29 6.45 -17.08
C HIS A 101 -11.01 5.12 -16.85
N ARG A 102 -10.28 4.09 -16.40
CA ARG A 102 -10.83 2.77 -16.03
C ARG A 102 -10.43 2.45 -14.59
N CYS A 103 -11.32 1.81 -13.82
CA CYS A 103 -10.90 1.14 -12.60
C CYS A 103 -9.79 0.09 -12.90
N PRO A 104 -8.91 -0.22 -11.94
CA PRO A 104 -7.91 -1.27 -12.09
C PRO A 104 -8.52 -2.67 -11.86
N HIS A 105 -9.33 -3.15 -12.80
CA HIS A 105 -9.87 -4.52 -12.80
C HIS A 105 -9.45 -5.30 -14.06
N PRO A 106 -9.61 -6.65 -14.07
CA PRO A 106 -9.31 -7.46 -15.25
C PRO A 106 -10.15 -7.05 -16.47
N ASP A 107 -9.59 -7.22 -17.68
CA ASP A 107 -10.30 -6.94 -18.92
C ASP A 107 -11.58 -7.79 -19.05
N GLY A 108 -12.68 -7.16 -19.49
CA GLY A 108 -13.93 -7.83 -19.81
C GLY A 108 -14.89 -8.05 -18.63
N VAL A 109 -14.55 -7.57 -17.43
CA VAL A 109 -15.44 -7.50 -16.27
C VAL A 109 -15.62 -6.04 -15.81
N SER A 110 -16.64 -5.74 -14.99
CA SER A 110 -16.84 -4.38 -14.43
C SER A 110 -16.25 -4.22 -13.03
N SER A 111 -15.97 -5.33 -12.34
CA SER A 111 -15.45 -5.37 -10.98
C SER A 111 -14.29 -6.36 -10.85
N GLY A 112 -13.52 -6.23 -9.78
CA GLY A 112 -12.41 -7.12 -9.47
C GLY A 112 -12.13 -7.15 -7.98
N GLU A 113 -11.77 -8.33 -7.48
CA GLU A 113 -11.29 -8.53 -6.12
C GLU A 113 -9.99 -9.34 -6.20
N ALA A 114 -8.95 -8.86 -5.51
CA ALA A 114 -7.68 -9.56 -5.41
C ALA A 114 -7.78 -10.79 -4.50
N GLY A 115 -8.62 -10.71 -3.47
CA GLY A 115 -8.70 -11.64 -2.36
C GLY A 115 -7.59 -11.36 -1.32
N PRO A 116 -7.80 -11.74 -0.04
CA PRO A 116 -6.78 -11.62 0.99
C PRO A 116 -5.47 -12.28 0.54
N THR A 117 -4.38 -11.50 0.54
CA THR A 117 -3.03 -11.93 0.20
C THR A 117 -2.07 -11.57 1.34
N PRO A 118 -1.45 -12.57 2.00
CA PRO A 118 -1.77 -14.00 1.89
C PRO A 118 -3.22 -14.32 2.30
N VAL A 119 -3.69 -15.53 2.02
CA VAL A 119 -5.07 -15.94 2.37
C VAL A 119 -5.27 -15.86 3.89
N ILE A 120 -6.44 -15.38 4.34
CA ILE A 120 -6.74 -15.20 5.79
C ILE A 120 -6.73 -16.51 6.59
N SER A 121 -6.82 -17.66 5.92
CA SER A 121 -6.69 -18.97 6.57
C SER A 121 -5.24 -19.34 6.91
N LEU A 122 -4.26 -18.57 6.44
CA LEU A 122 -2.87 -18.72 6.84
C LEU A 122 -2.68 -17.99 8.17
N ASP A 123 -2.41 -18.73 9.23
CA ASP A 123 -2.05 -18.11 10.50
C ASP A 123 -0.62 -17.55 10.43
N CYS A 124 -0.49 -16.22 10.41
CA CYS A 124 0.81 -15.56 10.42
C CYS A 124 1.55 -15.76 11.75
N ASN A 125 0.85 -16.00 12.86
CA ASN A 125 1.44 -16.16 14.18
C ASN A 125 2.22 -17.47 14.34
N ASP A 126 1.92 -18.48 13.50
CA ASP A 126 2.66 -19.74 13.50
C ASP A 126 4.06 -19.61 12.85
N ALA A 127 4.37 -18.50 12.18
CA ALA A 127 5.70 -18.24 11.64
C ALA A 127 6.73 -18.01 12.78
N PRO A 128 8.04 -18.30 12.56
CA PRO A 128 9.07 -18.10 13.57
C PRO A 128 9.18 -16.68 14.14
N ASP A 129 8.75 -15.67 13.38
CA ASP A 129 8.76 -14.25 13.74
C ASP A 129 7.35 -13.68 13.99
N GLY A 130 6.31 -14.54 14.02
CA GLY A 130 4.91 -14.15 14.17
C GLY A 130 4.37 -13.35 12.98
N ARG A 131 4.97 -13.49 11.80
CA ARG A 131 4.62 -12.72 10.60
C ARG A 131 4.46 -13.62 9.39
N CYS A 132 3.57 -13.23 8.49
CA CYS A 132 3.46 -13.86 7.20
C CYS A 132 4.71 -13.58 6.35
N ALA A 133 5.39 -14.65 5.93
CA ALA A 133 6.67 -14.57 5.22
C ALA A 133 6.51 -15.00 3.74
N PRO A 134 6.74 -14.11 2.77
CA PRO A 134 6.70 -14.49 1.36
C PRO A 134 7.89 -15.38 1.01
N TRP A 135 7.63 -16.54 0.42
CA TRP A 135 8.64 -17.43 -0.14
C TRP A 135 8.93 -17.07 -1.60
N HIS A 136 10.21 -16.82 -1.89
CA HIS A 136 10.70 -16.42 -3.22
C HIS A 136 11.44 -17.55 -3.97
N GLY A 137 11.50 -18.74 -3.37
CA GLY A 137 12.11 -19.93 -3.99
C GLY A 137 11.19 -20.61 -5.00
N ASP A 138 11.48 -21.87 -5.33
CA ASP A 138 10.52 -22.66 -6.10
C ASP A 138 9.24 -22.82 -5.28
N TRP A 139 8.09 -22.58 -5.92
CA TRP A 139 6.78 -22.68 -5.31
C TRP A 139 6.39 -24.11 -4.95
N MET A 140 7.03 -25.09 -5.60
CA MET A 140 6.91 -26.49 -5.20
C MET A 140 7.70 -26.79 -3.92
N GLU A 141 8.51 -25.85 -3.44
CA GLU A 141 9.38 -25.96 -2.29
C GLU A 141 9.10 -24.88 -1.25
N ILE A 142 7.88 -24.30 -1.22
CA ILE A 142 7.48 -23.47 -0.09
C ILE A 142 7.72 -24.32 1.17
N PRO A 143 8.51 -23.84 2.14
CA PRO A 143 8.79 -24.60 3.34
C PRO A 143 7.46 -25.08 3.92
N GLU A 144 7.40 -26.34 4.36
CA GLU A 144 6.26 -26.85 5.13
C GLU A 144 6.15 -26.16 6.52
N GLN A 145 6.89 -25.07 6.73
CA GLN A 145 6.84 -24.25 7.91
C GLN A 145 5.58 -23.37 7.85
N PRO A 146 4.80 -23.31 8.94
CA PRO A 146 3.67 -22.41 9.04
C PRO A 146 4.04 -20.94 8.78
N GLY A 147 3.04 -20.16 8.35
CA GLY A 147 3.18 -18.72 8.08
C GLY A 147 3.93 -18.34 6.79
N TYR A 148 4.51 -19.30 6.07
CA TYR A 148 5.05 -19.06 4.72
C TYR A 148 3.99 -19.15 3.63
N TYR A 149 4.11 -18.33 2.60
CA TYR A 149 3.23 -18.38 1.42
C TYR A 149 3.98 -18.11 0.12
N ASP A 150 3.38 -18.43 -1.03
CA ASP A 150 3.99 -18.15 -2.34
C ASP A 150 4.04 -16.63 -2.58
N GLY A 151 5.24 -16.04 -2.55
CA GLY A 151 5.41 -14.60 -2.78
C GLY A 151 4.96 -14.14 -4.17
N ARG A 152 4.80 -15.05 -5.14
CA ARG A 152 4.34 -14.73 -6.49
C ARG A 152 2.85 -14.38 -6.53
N LEU A 153 2.08 -14.66 -5.48
CA LEU A 153 0.67 -14.27 -5.41
C LEU A 153 0.46 -12.76 -5.65
N TRP A 154 1.42 -11.93 -5.22
CA TRP A 154 1.40 -10.47 -5.47
C TRP A 154 1.57 -10.10 -6.94
N PHE A 155 2.31 -10.89 -7.72
CA PHE A 155 2.66 -10.53 -9.10
C PHE A 155 1.86 -11.31 -10.14
N LEU A 156 1.31 -12.47 -9.77
CA LEU A 156 0.44 -13.28 -10.62
C LEU A 156 -1.03 -12.84 -10.55
N ASN A 157 -1.42 -12.14 -9.48
CA ASN A 157 -2.72 -11.50 -9.39
C ASN A 157 -2.72 -10.18 -10.17
N ALA A 158 -3.60 -10.05 -11.15
CA ALA A 158 -3.68 -8.87 -12.01
C ALA A 158 -4.01 -7.58 -11.23
N MET A 159 -4.77 -7.67 -10.14
CA MET A 159 -5.13 -6.53 -9.28
C MET A 159 -3.91 -5.98 -8.56
N TRP A 160 -3.14 -6.85 -7.90
CA TRP A 160 -1.92 -6.46 -7.20
C TRP A 160 -0.84 -5.96 -8.15
N PHE A 161 -0.70 -6.63 -9.30
CA PHE A 161 0.19 -6.18 -10.36
C PHE A 161 -0.19 -4.78 -10.87
N ALA A 162 -1.48 -4.52 -11.10
CA ALA A 162 -1.98 -3.21 -11.53
C ALA A 162 -1.78 -2.13 -10.45
N ALA A 163 -1.99 -2.48 -9.18
CA ALA A 163 -1.72 -1.60 -8.04
C ALA A 163 -0.22 -1.39 -7.77
N GLY A 164 0.67 -2.11 -8.45
CA GLY A 164 2.12 -1.99 -8.22
C GLY A 164 2.54 -2.28 -6.77
N PHE A 165 1.73 -3.05 -6.04
CA PHE A 165 1.91 -3.33 -4.62
C PHE A 165 2.25 -4.79 -4.40
N ALA A 166 3.27 -5.05 -3.59
CA ALA A 166 3.67 -6.37 -3.18
C ALA A 166 4.39 -6.31 -1.84
N LYS A 167 4.18 -7.32 -0.99
CA LYS A 167 5.01 -7.53 0.20
C LYS A 167 6.13 -8.49 -0.14
N THR A 168 7.37 -8.00 -0.07
CA THR A 168 8.58 -8.81 -0.32
C THR A 168 9.26 -9.29 0.96
N GLU A 169 8.98 -8.62 2.08
CA GLU A 169 9.47 -8.93 3.42
C GLU A 169 8.34 -9.48 4.30
N ALA A 170 8.68 -10.05 5.46
CA ALA A 170 7.70 -10.51 6.45
C ALA A 170 6.81 -9.36 6.97
N HIS A 171 5.53 -9.63 7.22
CA HIS A 171 4.51 -8.64 7.61
C HIS A 171 3.39 -9.28 8.43
N ALA A 172 2.73 -8.49 9.27
CA ALA A 172 1.63 -8.99 10.11
C ALA A 172 0.29 -9.13 9.38
N PHE A 173 0.07 -8.40 8.27
CA PHE A 173 -1.28 -8.21 7.71
C PHE A 173 -1.54 -8.97 6.40
N HIS A 174 -2.75 -9.48 6.27
CA HIS A 174 -3.38 -9.90 5.02
C HIS A 174 -3.99 -8.69 4.32
N TYR A 175 -3.67 -8.47 3.04
CA TYR A 175 -4.22 -7.33 2.30
C TYR A 175 -5.27 -7.78 1.29
N ASN A 176 -6.31 -6.98 1.09
CA ASN A 176 -7.29 -7.18 0.01
C ASN A 176 -7.54 -5.86 -0.74
N LEU A 177 -7.80 -5.97 -2.04
CA LEU A 177 -8.17 -4.86 -2.92
C LEU A 177 -9.42 -5.27 -3.70
N ILE A 178 -10.48 -4.50 -3.53
CA ILE A 178 -11.74 -4.63 -4.27
C ILE A 178 -11.94 -3.35 -5.05
N VAL A 179 -12.28 -3.46 -6.33
CA VAL A 179 -12.70 -2.34 -7.17
C VAL A 179 -13.95 -2.70 -7.94
N ASP A 180 -14.81 -1.71 -8.16
CA ASP A 180 -16.04 -1.87 -8.92
C ASP A 180 -16.29 -0.60 -9.74
N ASN A 181 -16.46 -0.76 -11.06
CA ASN A 181 -17.03 0.32 -11.87
C ASN A 181 -18.55 0.25 -11.77
N GLN A 182 -19.19 1.41 -11.82
CA GLN A 182 -20.63 1.44 -11.97
C GLN A 182 -21.07 0.71 -13.26
N PRO A 183 -22.24 0.02 -13.26
CA PRO A 183 -22.65 -0.94 -14.30
C PRO A 183 -22.64 -0.45 -15.75
N ASP A 184 -22.71 0.87 -15.95
CA ASP A 184 -22.87 1.50 -17.26
C ASP A 184 -21.78 2.56 -17.54
N GLU A 185 -20.80 2.75 -16.64
CA GLU A 185 -19.91 3.91 -16.68
C GLU A 185 -18.44 3.50 -16.55
N PHE A 186 -17.71 3.67 -17.66
CA PHE A 186 -16.27 3.87 -17.55
C PHE A 186 -16.05 5.25 -16.92
N GLY A 187 -15.10 5.37 -15.99
CA GLY A 187 -14.79 6.63 -15.33
C GLY A 187 -15.63 6.94 -14.09
N ASP A 188 -16.32 5.94 -13.51
CA ASP A 188 -16.90 5.98 -12.16
C ASP A 188 -16.47 4.71 -11.41
N CYS A 189 -15.58 4.88 -10.43
CA CYS A 189 -14.86 3.80 -9.77
C CYS A 189 -15.05 3.86 -8.26
N THR A 190 -15.51 2.77 -7.65
CA THR A 190 -15.40 2.56 -6.20
C THR A 190 -14.26 1.60 -5.91
N PHE A 191 -13.56 1.82 -4.80
CA PHE A 191 -12.53 0.91 -4.32
C PHE A 191 -12.59 0.73 -2.81
N THR A 192 -12.15 -0.43 -2.36
CA THR A 192 -11.93 -0.77 -0.96
C THR A 192 -10.58 -1.46 -0.84
N VAL A 193 -9.72 -0.94 0.04
CA VAL A 193 -8.44 -1.56 0.37
C VAL A 193 -8.45 -1.87 1.85
N SER A 194 -8.21 -3.13 2.22
CA SER A 194 -8.18 -3.56 3.62
C SER A 194 -6.89 -4.28 3.98
N ALA A 195 -6.52 -4.15 5.26
CA ALA A 195 -5.45 -4.87 5.92
C ALA A 195 -6.04 -5.54 7.16
N GLN A 196 -5.85 -6.85 7.30
CA GLN A 196 -6.40 -7.68 8.37
C GLN A 196 -5.28 -8.45 9.06
N ALA A 197 -5.22 -8.47 10.39
CA ALA A 197 -4.23 -9.24 11.15
C ALA A 197 -4.84 -9.73 12.45
N ASP A 198 -4.39 -10.89 12.91
CA ASP A 198 -4.61 -11.41 14.27
C ASP A 198 -3.31 -11.12 15.05
N LEU A 199 -3.27 -9.99 15.75
CA LEU A 199 -2.07 -9.44 16.38
C LEU A 199 -1.78 -10.09 17.74
N ASP A 200 -2.78 -10.68 18.39
CA ASP A 200 -2.67 -11.36 19.70
C ASP A 200 -2.80 -12.89 19.65
N ALA A 201 -3.07 -13.47 18.47
CA ALA A 201 -3.26 -14.89 18.18
C ALA A 201 -4.49 -15.53 18.86
N ASP A 202 -5.60 -14.81 18.96
CA ASP A 202 -6.88 -15.33 19.45
C ASP A 202 -7.89 -15.67 18.34
N PHE A 203 -7.49 -15.54 17.07
CA PHE A 203 -8.30 -15.67 15.85
C PHE A 203 -9.37 -14.58 15.66
N VAL A 204 -9.25 -13.46 16.36
CA VAL A 204 -10.01 -12.24 16.13
C VAL A 204 -9.12 -11.25 15.41
N PHE A 205 -9.57 -10.81 14.23
CA PHE A 205 -8.74 -9.98 13.38
C PHE A 205 -9.03 -8.49 13.58
N SER A 206 -7.98 -7.72 13.87
CA SER A 206 -7.94 -6.29 13.58
C SER A 206 -8.18 -6.04 12.09
N THR A 207 -9.05 -5.08 11.75
CA THR A 207 -9.29 -4.69 10.35
C THR A 207 -9.11 -3.18 10.18
N TYR A 208 -8.27 -2.79 9.22
CA TYR A 208 -8.06 -1.41 8.79
C TYR A 208 -8.48 -1.29 7.33
N GLU A 209 -9.28 -0.28 6.99
CA GLU A 209 -9.82 -0.17 5.64
C GLU A 209 -9.94 1.28 5.15
N ARG A 210 -9.49 1.49 3.91
CA ARG A 210 -9.72 2.70 3.13
C ARG A 210 -10.77 2.42 2.07
N ARG A 211 -11.78 3.27 2.00
CA ARG A 211 -12.79 3.28 0.94
C ARG A 211 -12.75 4.58 0.17
N GLY A 212 -13.02 4.51 -1.11
CA GLY A 212 -13.16 5.72 -1.90
C GLY A 212 -13.92 5.51 -3.19
N HIS A 213 -14.22 6.64 -3.79
CA HIS A 213 -14.90 6.79 -5.06
C HIS A 213 -14.11 7.78 -5.92
N ILE A 214 -13.96 7.47 -7.20
CA ILE A 214 -13.20 8.25 -8.17
C ILE A 214 -14.03 8.37 -9.44
N ASP A 215 -14.29 9.60 -9.85
CA ASP A 215 -15.04 9.89 -11.06
C ASP A 215 -14.44 11.09 -11.83
N ASN A 216 -15.19 11.63 -12.78
CA ASN A 216 -14.79 12.83 -13.53
C ASN A 216 -14.76 14.12 -12.68
N ASP A 217 -15.48 14.15 -11.56
CA ASP A 217 -15.54 15.29 -10.64
C ASP A 217 -14.41 15.25 -9.61
N GLY A 218 -13.79 14.09 -9.39
CA GLY A 218 -12.53 13.93 -8.66
C GLY A 218 -12.49 12.69 -7.79
N VAL A 219 -11.89 12.82 -6.61
CA VAL A 219 -11.68 11.73 -5.66
C VAL A 219 -12.42 12.03 -4.37
N GLN A 220 -13.24 11.10 -3.91
CA GLN A 220 -13.90 11.12 -2.61
C GLN A 220 -13.35 9.97 -1.78
N LEU A 221 -12.55 10.28 -0.76
CA LEU A 221 -11.98 9.29 0.15
C LEU A 221 -12.72 9.33 1.50
N GLU A 222 -13.14 8.18 2.00
CA GLU A 222 -13.74 8.07 3.33
C GLU A 222 -12.66 8.12 4.43
N ALA A 223 -13.10 8.36 5.67
CA ALA A 223 -12.22 8.23 6.83
C ALA A 223 -11.72 6.77 6.96
N LEU A 224 -10.56 6.58 7.59
CA LEU A 224 -10.07 5.23 7.90
C LEU A 224 -11.12 4.50 8.73
N PHE A 225 -11.58 3.35 8.24
CA PHE A 225 -12.37 2.43 9.03
C PHE A 225 -11.44 1.53 9.83
N ILE A 226 -11.73 1.38 11.12
CA ILE A 226 -11.00 0.52 12.04
C ILE A 226 -12.03 -0.34 12.78
N ASP A 227 -11.91 -1.65 12.65
CA ASP A 227 -12.62 -2.62 13.49
C ASP A 227 -11.60 -3.33 14.37
N LYS A 228 -11.93 -3.42 15.66
CA LYS A 228 -11.15 -4.20 16.64
C LYS A 228 -9.64 -3.89 16.62
N PRO A 229 -9.24 -2.64 16.90
CA PRO A 229 -7.83 -2.31 16.88
C PRO A 229 -7.09 -3.16 17.92
N CYS A 230 -5.91 -3.64 17.56
CA CYS A 230 -5.01 -4.40 18.42
C CYS A 230 -5.43 -5.84 18.78
N GLU A 231 -6.47 -6.38 18.15
CA GLU A 231 -6.76 -7.82 18.20
C GLU A 231 -5.86 -8.56 17.20
#